data_AF-A0A927F6A0-F1
#
_entry.id   AF-A0A927F6A0-F1
#
_cell.length_a   1.000
_cell.length_b   1.000
_cell.length_c   1.000
_cell.angle_alpha   90.00
_cell.angle_beta   90.00
_cell.angle_gamma   90.00
#
_symmetry.space_group_name_H-M   'P 1'
#
loop_
_entity.id
_entity.type
_entity.pdbx_description
1 polymer ?
#
loop_
_entity_poly.entity_id
_entity_poly.type
_entity_poly.pdbx_seq_one_letter_code
_entity_poly.pdbx_strand_id
1 'polypeptide(L)'
;MGEQLEDQEHGVEPARPPLSEARAQELTAGPREAMDDVRRSVAVLAARVRDAHAARIWVPLGHTSWESYCATEFGISRAQAYRLLDVARALAAIHDAVTADPETSRTRVSDPGAAAALDYGLSQRALIAVSGRTDAAADIITRRLAALAHSGLQALDAPAVRTAVRQVVRDVRTAPPPAPAEPPAEPAVAALRAVVDDLAACSHQLGELMLEVAPAYLSDTEAADILALLCEEIGEPLEHGLAARRYALTGDRRALNGTVL
;
A
#
# COMPACT_ATOMS: atom_id res chain seq x y z
N MET A 1 -28.63 -12.34 -69.19
CA MET A 1 -27.80 -12.90 -68.10
C MET A 1 -26.94 -11.74 -67.62
N GLY A 2 -27.28 -10.95 -66.60
CA GLY A 2 -28.09 -11.24 -65.42
C GLY A 2 -27.16 -11.75 -64.33
N GLU A 3 -26.78 -10.88 -63.39
CA GLU A 3 -26.32 -11.12 -62.00
C GLU A 3 -25.70 -9.81 -61.47
N GLN A 4 -26.53 -9.00 -60.81
CA GLN A 4 -26.62 -8.87 -59.35
C GLN A 4 -25.58 -7.87 -58.80
N LEU A 5 -25.94 -6.59 -58.91
CA LEU A 5 -25.48 -5.58 -57.96
C LEU A 5 -26.09 -5.93 -56.60
N GLU A 6 -25.26 -6.41 -55.68
CA GLU A 6 -25.60 -6.45 -54.26
C GLU A 6 -25.61 -5.02 -53.75
N ASP A 7 -26.80 -4.43 -53.69
CA ASP A 7 -27.11 -3.28 -52.84
C ASP A 7 -26.87 -3.73 -51.38
N GLN A 8 -25.67 -3.42 -50.88
CA GLN A 8 -25.43 -3.38 -49.44
C GLN A 8 -26.19 -2.16 -48.90
N GLU A 9 -27.49 -2.33 -48.64
CA GLU A 9 -28.25 -1.49 -47.72
C GLU A 9 -27.51 -1.52 -46.38
N HIS A 10 -26.66 -0.51 -46.16
CA HIS A 10 -26.24 -0.08 -44.84
C HIS A 10 -27.51 0.32 -44.11
N GLY A 11 -28.11 -0.64 -43.39
CA GLY A 11 -29.15 -0.38 -42.42
C GLY A 11 -28.61 0.63 -41.41
N VAL A 12 -28.95 1.91 -41.63
CA VAL A 12 -28.75 2.97 -40.64
C VAL A 12 -29.58 2.56 -39.44
N GLU A 13 -28.92 2.02 -38.41
CA GLU A 13 -29.57 1.73 -37.13
C GLU A 13 -30.31 3.01 -36.70
N PRO A 14 -31.64 2.97 -36.52
CA PRO A 14 -32.39 4.18 -36.19
C PRO A 14 -31.83 4.76 -34.90
N ALA A 15 -31.41 6.03 -34.96
CA ALA A 15 -30.81 6.73 -33.85
C ALA A 15 -31.71 6.59 -32.61
N ARG A 16 -31.24 5.83 -31.61
CA ARG A 16 -31.99 5.65 -30.36
C ARG A 16 -32.33 7.03 -29.80
N PRO A 17 -33.60 7.26 -29.41
CA PRO A 17 -33.99 8.55 -28.87
C PRO A 17 -33.12 8.89 -27.65
N PRO A 18 -32.74 10.17 -27.48
CA PRO A 18 -31.88 10.57 -26.38
C PRO A 18 -32.54 10.19 -25.05
N LEU A 19 -31.74 9.58 -24.19
CA LEU A 19 -32.14 9.16 -22.85
C LEU A 19 -32.66 10.37 -22.06
N SER A 20 -33.87 10.26 -21.51
CA SER A 20 -34.39 11.28 -20.59
C SER A 20 -33.48 11.40 -19.36
N GLU A 21 -33.42 12.60 -18.78
CA GLU A 21 -32.58 12.86 -17.60
C GLU A 21 -32.93 11.93 -16.43
N ALA A 22 -34.22 11.74 -16.13
CA ALA A 22 -34.68 10.84 -15.06
C ALA A 22 -34.19 9.40 -15.28
N ARG A 23 -34.25 8.91 -16.53
CA ARG A 23 -33.78 7.57 -16.85
C ARG A 23 -32.25 7.46 -16.80
N ALA A 24 -31.53 8.51 -17.17
CA ALA A 24 -30.08 8.57 -16.99
C ALA A 24 -29.69 8.57 -15.51
N GLN A 25 -30.43 9.29 -14.66
CA GLN A 25 -30.23 9.32 -13.21
C GLN A 25 -30.46 7.92 -12.58
N GLU A 26 -31.56 7.24 -12.92
CA GLU A 26 -31.82 5.86 -12.50
C GLU A 26 -30.72 4.90 -12.95
N LEU A 27 -30.35 4.95 -14.23
CA LEU A 27 -29.28 4.10 -14.77
C LEU A 27 -27.92 4.37 -14.13
N THR A 28 -27.70 5.56 -13.57
CA THR A 28 -26.47 5.88 -12.85
C THR A 28 -26.55 5.48 -11.37
N ALA A 29 -27.75 5.36 -10.79
CA ALA A 29 -27.91 4.93 -9.40
C ALA A 29 -27.40 3.50 -9.18
N GLY A 30 -27.76 2.56 -10.06
CA GLY A 30 -27.32 1.16 -9.96
C GLY A 30 -25.78 0.99 -9.98
N PRO A 31 -25.04 1.57 -10.94
CA PRO A 31 -23.58 1.56 -10.93
C PRO A 31 -22.97 2.20 -9.67
N ARG A 32 -23.55 3.27 -9.14
CA ARG A 32 -23.05 3.87 -7.88
C ARG A 32 -23.20 2.90 -6.72
N GLU A 33 -24.37 2.27 -6.59
CA GLU A 33 -24.62 1.26 -5.55
C GLU A 33 -23.65 0.08 -5.66
N ALA A 34 -23.46 -0.47 -6.87
CA ALA A 34 -22.50 -1.55 -7.11
C ALA A 34 -21.06 -1.13 -6.74
N MET A 35 -20.66 0.11 -7.07
CA MET A 35 -19.35 0.64 -6.66
C MET A 35 -19.22 0.80 -5.14
N ASP A 36 -20.31 1.11 -4.45
CA ASP A 36 -20.34 1.22 -2.99
C ASP A 36 -20.15 -0.16 -2.34
N ASP A 37 -20.81 -1.19 -2.87
CA ASP A 37 -20.66 -2.57 -2.42
C ASP A 37 -19.25 -3.13 -2.67
N VAL A 38 -18.64 -2.79 -3.81
CA VAL A 38 -17.23 -3.13 -4.07
C VAL A 38 -16.31 -2.48 -3.04
N ARG A 39 -16.52 -1.20 -2.72
CA ARG A 39 -15.69 -0.51 -1.71
C ARG A 39 -15.84 -1.14 -0.33
N ARG A 40 -17.06 -1.48 0.07
CA ARG A 40 -17.32 -2.18 1.34
C ARG A 40 -16.62 -3.54 1.38
N SER A 41 -16.71 -4.30 0.29
CA SER A 41 -16.05 -5.61 0.17
C SER A 41 -14.53 -5.49 0.25
N VAL A 42 -13.93 -4.47 -0.39
CA VAL A 42 -12.49 -4.20 -0.30
C VAL A 42 -12.08 -3.83 1.12
N ALA A 43 -12.87 -3.04 1.85
CA ALA A 43 -12.58 -2.70 3.25
C ALA A 43 -12.56 -3.95 4.14
N VAL A 44 -13.54 -4.85 3.98
CA VAL A 44 -13.59 -6.14 4.70
C VAL A 44 -12.38 -7.02 4.33
N LEU A 45 -12.05 -7.14 3.04
CA LEU A 45 -10.90 -7.91 2.60
C LEU A 45 -9.59 -7.36 3.17
N ALA A 46 -9.38 -6.05 3.11
CA ALA A 46 -8.19 -5.40 3.64
C ALA A 46 -8.02 -5.65 5.14
N ALA A 47 -9.10 -5.54 5.93
CA ALA A 47 -9.08 -5.86 7.35
C ALA A 47 -8.68 -7.32 7.62
N ARG A 48 -9.28 -8.27 6.91
CA ARG A 48 -8.94 -9.70 7.03
C ARG A 48 -7.50 -10.01 6.64
N VAL A 49 -7.01 -9.38 5.57
CA VAL A 49 -5.62 -9.51 5.11
C VAL A 49 -4.64 -8.97 6.16
N ARG A 50 -4.96 -7.85 6.80
CA ARG A 50 -4.18 -7.32 7.93
C ARG A 50 -4.18 -8.29 9.11
N ASP A 51 -5.33 -8.83 9.49
CA ASP A 51 -5.43 -9.73 10.64
C ASP A 51 -4.67 -11.05 10.40
N ALA A 52 -4.82 -11.61 9.20
CA ALA A 52 -4.01 -12.72 8.70
C ALA A 52 -2.51 -12.41 8.76
N HIS A 53 -2.13 -11.20 8.34
CA HIS A 53 -0.73 -10.80 8.31
C HIS A 53 -0.14 -10.64 9.71
N ALA A 54 -0.88 -10.01 10.63
CA ALA A 54 -0.50 -9.83 12.01
C ALA A 54 -0.33 -11.17 12.74
N ALA A 55 -1.23 -12.13 12.48
CA ALA A 55 -1.15 -13.48 13.03
C ALA A 55 -0.09 -14.36 12.35
N ARG A 56 0.59 -13.88 11.31
CA ARG A 56 1.59 -14.62 10.51
C ARG A 56 1.09 -15.99 10.06
N ILE A 57 -0.17 -16.07 9.63
CA ILE A 57 -0.85 -17.36 9.36
C ILE A 57 -0.16 -18.24 8.31
N TRP A 58 0.68 -17.65 7.46
CA TRP A 58 1.46 -18.38 6.47
C TRP A 58 2.50 -19.33 7.09
N VAL A 59 2.96 -19.05 8.32
CA VAL A 59 3.93 -19.90 9.04
C VAL A 59 3.32 -21.25 9.43
N PRO A 60 2.21 -21.32 10.21
CA PRO A 60 1.59 -22.59 10.55
C PRO A 60 0.99 -23.32 9.35
N LEU A 61 0.69 -22.60 8.26
CA LEU A 61 0.23 -23.18 6.99
C LEU A 61 1.39 -23.70 6.12
N GLY A 62 2.65 -23.55 6.54
CA GLY A 62 3.81 -24.13 5.87
C GLY A 62 4.32 -23.34 4.66
N HIS A 63 3.88 -22.10 4.46
CA HIS A 63 4.43 -21.26 3.40
C HIS A 63 5.72 -20.57 3.86
N THR A 64 6.68 -20.49 2.96
CA THR A 64 8.01 -19.91 3.23
C THR A 64 7.96 -18.41 3.49
N SER A 65 6.94 -17.71 2.98
CA SER A 65 6.77 -16.27 3.16
C SER A 65 5.33 -15.82 2.98
N TRP A 66 5.04 -14.61 3.43
CA TRP A 66 3.78 -13.91 3.17
C TRP A 66 3.45 -13.82 1.67
N GLU A 67 4.48 -13.60 0.85
CA GLU A 67 4.33 -13.49 -0.61
C GLU A 67 3.95 -14.83 -1.23
N SER A 68 4.63 -15.91 -0.84
CA SER A 68 4.29 -17.27 -1.27
C SER A 68 2.85 -17.63 -0.90
N TYR A 69 2.44 -17.29 0.33
CA TYR A 69 1.06 -17.45 0.79
C TYR A 69 0.06 -16.67 -0.06
N CYS A 70 0.29 -15.38 -0.30
CA CYS A 70 -0.64 -14.56 -1.09
C CYS A 70 -0.76 -15.00 -2.55
N ALA A 71 0.36 -15.42 -3.16
CA ALA A 71 0.37 -15.93 -4.52
C ALA A 71 -0.41 -17.25 -4.62
N THR A 72 -0.25 -18.13 -3.62
CA THR A 72 -0.86 -19.47 -3.61
C THR A 72 -2.35 -19.41 -3.26
N GLU A 73 -2.71 -18.76 -2.17
CA GLU A 73 -4.08 -18.78 -1.63
C GLU A 73 -5.01 -17.79 -2.32
N PHE A 74 -4.48 -16.65 -2.79
CA PHE A 74 -5.30 -15.56 -3.33
C PHE A 74 -5.03 -15.26 -4.80
N GLY A 75 -3.97 -15.82 -5.39
CA GLY A 75 -3.58 -15.50 -6.77
C GLY A 75 -3.19 -14.03 -6.97
N ILE A 76 -2.74 -13.33 -5.92
CA ILE A 76 -2.38 -11.91 -5.98
C ILE A 76 -0.87 -11.70 -5.88
N SER A 77 -0.38 -10.67 -6.55
CA SER A 77 1.03 -10.28 -6.45
C SER A 77 1.37 -9.71 -5.07
N ARG A 78 2.66 -9.78 -4.71
CA ARG A 78 3.23 -9.12 -3.54
C ARG A 78 2.80 -7.66 -3.42
N ALA A 79 2.92 -6.90 -4.51
CA ALA A 79 2.54 -5.49 -4.54
C ALA A 79 1.05 -5.28 -4.22
N GLN A 80 0.18 -6.13 -4.74
CA GLN A 80 -1.26 -6.07 -4.42
C GLN A 80 -1.54 -6.43 -2.96
N ALA A 81 -0.84 -7.43 -2.40
CA ALA A 81 -0.98 -7.81 -1.00
C ALA A 81 -0.57 -6.66 -0.06
N TYR A 82 0.57 -6.00 -0.31
CA TYR A 82 0.98 -4.84 0.48
C TYR A 82 0.05 -3.63 0.29
N ARG A 83 -0.50 -3.41 -0.92
CA ARG A 83 -1.53 -2.38 -1.12
C ARG A 83 -2.77 -2.61 -0.26
N LEU A 84 -3.19 -3.87 -0.04
CA LEU A 84 -4.29 -4.17 0.87
C LEU A 84 -3.94 -3.88 2.33
N LEU A 85 -2.69 -4.11 2.73
CA LEU A 85 -2.20 -3.72 4.06
C LEU A 85 -2.17 -2.21 4.26
N ASP A 86 -1.77 -1.44 3.24
CA ASP A 86 -1.79 0.03 3.29
C ASP A 86 -3.21 0.58 3.42
N VAL A 87 -4.16 -0.01 2.68
CA VAL A 87 -5.60 0.31 2.78
C VAL A 87 -6.11 -0.01 4.18
N ALA A 88 -5.78 -1.18 4.73
CA ALA A 88 -6.20 -1.59 6.06
C ALA A 88 -5.62 -0.66 7.14
N ARG A 89 -4.35 -0.25 7.01
CA ARG A 89 -3.70 0.70 7.93
C ARG A 89 -4.43 2.04 7.94
N ALA A 90 -4.74 2.59 6.75
CA ALA A 90 -5.46 3.85 6.64
C ALA A 90 -6.87 3.78 7.24
N LEU A 91 -7.62 2.71 6.94
CA LEU A 91 -8.97 2.51 7.48
C LEU A 91 -8.97 2.36 9.00
N ALA A 92 -8.03 1.60 9.55
CA ALA A 92 -7.90 1.42 11.00
C ALA A 92 -7.63 2.75 11.70
N ALA A 93 -6.64 3.52 11.23
CA ALA A 93 -6.31 4.82 11.82
C ALA A 93 -7.48 5.81 11.77
N ILE A 94 -8.20 5.86 10.64
CA ILE A 94 -9.41 6.70 10.50
C ILE A 94 -10.49 6.25 11.48
N HIS A 95 -10.73 4.94 11.60
CA HIS A 95 -11.76 4.41 12.48
C HIS A 95 -11.44 4.60 13.96
N ASP A 96 -10.19 4.39 14.35
CA ASP A 96 -9.73 4.65 15.70
C ASP A 96 -9.89 6.14 16.03
N ALA A 97 -9.54 7.06 15.11
CA ALA A 97 -9.76 8.49 15.30
C ALA A 97 -11.25 8.87 15.39
N VAL A 98 -12.12 8.22 14.60
CA VAL A 98 -13.58 8.46 14.64
C VAL A 98 -14.20 7.95 15.93
N THR A 99 -13.71 6.82 16.45
CA THR A 99 -14.25 6.16 17.64
C THR A 99 -13.50 6.52 18.93
N ALA A 100 -12.49 7.38 18.84
CA ALA A 100 -11.79 7.96 19.98
C ALA A 100 -12.72 8.94 20.70
N ASP A 101 -13.56 8.40 21.57
CA ASP A 101 -14.29 9.13 22.60
C ASP A 101 -13.58 8.94 23.96
N PRO A 102 -13.39 9.98 24.81
CA PRO A 102 -12.65 9.85 26.07
C PRO A 102 -13.31 8.98 27.14
N GLU A 103 -14.59 8.61 27.00
CA GLU A 103 -15.35 7.94 28.07
C GLU A 103 -15.83 6.51 27.77
N THR A 104 -15.68 5.99 26.55
CA THR A 104 -16.22 4.67 26.19
C THR A 104 -15.16 3.75 25.60
N SER A 105 -14.18 3.36 26.42
CA SER A 105 -13.31 2.23 26.14
C SER A 105 -13.47 1.16 27.22
N ARG A 106 -14.54 0.36 27.11
CA ARG A 106 -14.55 -0.98 27.69
C ARG A 106 -15.23 -1.95 26.73
N THR A 107 -14.46 -2.98 26.40
CA THR A 107 -14.76 -4.20 25.62
C THR A 107 -15.09 -4.01 24.13
N ARG A 108 -14.05 -3.97 23.28
CA ARG A 108 -14.18 -4.34 21.86
C ARG A 108 -13.76 -5.80 21.66
N VAL A 109 -14.76 -6.65 21.42
CA VAL A 109 -14.58 -7.91 20.69
C VAL A 109 -14.73 -7.55 19.21
N SER A 110 -13.82 -8.02 18.36
CA SER A 110 -13.86 -7.77 16.91
C SER A 110 -15.08 -8.45 16.28
N ASP A 111 -16.17 -7.70 16.16
CA ASP A 111 -17.39 -8.08 15.45
C ASP A 111 -17.20 -7.87 13.92
N PRO A 112 -17.59 -8.80 13.02
CA PRO A 112 -17.70 -8.53 11.59
C PRO A 112 -18.52 -7.28 11.22
N GLY A 113 -19.41 -6.79 12.11
CA GLY A 113 -20.05 -5.47 12.00
C GLY A 113 -19.08 -4.28 12.02
N ALA A 114 -17.90 -4.42 12.64
CA ALA A 114 -16.87 -3.38 12.69
C ALA A 114 -16.27 -3.06 11.31
N ALA A 115 -16.24 -4.03 10.38
CA ALA A 115 -15.73 -3.79 9.04
C ALA A 115 -16.72 -3.01 8.15
N ALA A 116 -18.04 -3.20 8.34
CA ALA A 116 -19.05 -2.34 7.72
C ALA A 116 -19.00 -0.90 8.29
N ALA A 117 -18.57 -0.74 9.54
CA ALA A 117 -18.32 0.56 10.15
C ALA A 117 -17.08 1.31 9.59
N LEU A 118 -16.27 0.66 8.74
CA LEU A 118 -15.15 1.27 8.02
C LEU A 118 -15.56 1.93 6.69
N ASP A 119 -16.84 1.85 6.29
CA ASP A 119 -17.29 2.46 5.04
C ASP A 119 -17.50 3.98 5.18
N TYR A 120 -16.39 4.70 5.01
CA TYR A 120 -16.39 6.16 4.91
C TYR A 120 -16.69 6.66 3.48
N GLY A 121 -16.98 5.75 2.53
CA GLY A 121 -17.11 6.06 1.10
C GLY A 121 -15.83 6.60 0.47
N LEU A 122 -14.67 6.21 1.00
CA LEU A 122 -13.36 6.58 0.48
C LEU A 122 -12.95 5.62 -0.63
N SER A 123 -12.37 6.13 -1.71
CA SER A 123 -11.80 5.27 -2.76
C SER A 123 -10.50 4.63 -2.29
N GLN A 124 -10.15 3.46 -2.85
CA GLN A 124 -8.88 2.80 -2.56
C GLN A 124 -7.68 3.73 -2.83
N ARG A 125 -7.74 4.53 -3.90
CA ARG A 125 -6.72 5.54 -4.22
C ARG A 125 -6.57 6.59 -3.12
N ALA A 126 -7.67 7.03 -2.52
CA ALA A 126 -7.63 7.99 -1.41
C ALA A 126 -7.01 7.37 -0.16
N LEU A 127 -7.35 6.11 0.14
CA LEU A 127 -6.80 5.38 1.29
C LEU A 127 -5.29 5.13 1.11
N ILE A 128 -4.85 4.71 -0.08
CA ILE A 128 -3.42 4.54 -0.39
C ILE A 128 -2.67 5.87 -0.25
N ALA A 129 -3.23 6.98 -0.76
CA ALA A 129 -2.58 8.29 -0.67
C ALA A 129 -2.39 8.78 0.78
N VAL A 130 -3.27 8.38 1.70
CA VAL A 130 -3.20 8.75 3.12
C VAL A 130 -2.47 7.70 3.96
N SER A 131 -2.21 6.50 3.43
CA SER A 131 -1.59 5.39 4.19
C SER A 131 -0.20 5.70 4.76
N GLY A 132 0.55 6.64 4.17
CA GLY A 132 1.82 7.14 4.69
C GLY A 132 1.72 8.38 5.59
N ARG A 133 0.50 8.87 5.85
CA ARG A 133 0.21 10.08 6.66
C ARG A 133 -0.97 9.83 7.62
N THR A 134 -1.10 8.60 8.10
CA THR A 134 -2.25 8.18 8.91
C THR A 134 -2.37 8.95 10.21
N ASP A 135 -1.25 9.28 10.86
CA ASP A 135 -1.25 10.01 12.14
C ASP A 135 -1.76 11.44 11.95
N ALA A 136 -1.25 12.13 10.92
CA ALA A 136 -1.71 13.48 10.58
C ALA A 136 -3.21 13.49 10.21
N ALA A 137 -3.69 12.46 9.50
CA ALA A 137 -5.11 12.33 9.19
C ALA A 137 -5.94 12.08 10.46
N ALA A 138 -5.50 11.17 11.33
CA ALA A 138 -6.13 10.87 12.61
C ALA A 138 -6.24 12.13 13.49
N ASP A 139 -5.15 12.88 13.66
CA ASP A 139 -5.12 14.11 14.46
C ASP A 139 -6.09 15.18 13.95
N ILE A 140 -6.21 15.33 12.62
CA ILE A 140 -7.14 16.28 12.02
C ILE A 140 -8.59 15.78 12.20
N ILE A 141 -8.84 14.48 12.03
CA ILE A 141 -10.16 13.88 12.25
C ILE A 141 -10.60 14.09 13.70
N THR A 142 -9.79 13.69 14.68
CA THR A 142 -10.10 13.82 16.11
C THR A 142 -10.40 15.27 16.48
N ARG A 143 -9.54 16.23 16.08
CA ARG A 143 -9.77 17.65 16.36
C ARG A 143 -11.06 18.17 15.73
N ARG A 144 -11.36 17.75 14.49
CA ARG A 144 -12.55 18.22 13.77
C ARG A 144 -13.83 17.65 14.37
N LEU A 145 -13.85 16.37 14.73
CA LEU A 145 -14.99 15.74 15.37
C LEU A 145 -15.23 16.34 16.77
N ALA A 146 -14.16 16.57 17.54
CA ALA A 146 -14.26 17.29 18.82
C ALA A 146 -14.85 18.69 18.63
N ALA A 147 -14.37 19.48 17.67
CA ALA A 147 -14.93 20.81 17.39
C ALA A 147 -16.42 20.77 17.00
N LEU A 148 -16.82 19.79 16.20
CA LEU A 148 -18.24 19.62 15.83
C LEU A 148 -19.09 19.25 17.05
N ALA A 149 -18.62 18.35 17.92
CA ALA A 149 -19.31 18.00 19.16
C ALA A 149 -19.46 19.23 20.09
N HIS A 150 -18.44 20.08 20.18
CA HIS A 150 -18.48 21.32 20.98
C HIS A 150 -19.40 22.40 20.39
N SER A 151 -19.68 22.38 19.08
CA SER A 151 -20.59 23.33 18.41
C SER A 151 -22.07 23.09 18.66
N GLY A 152 -22.43 22.08 19.47
CA GLY A 152 -23.81 21.87 19.92
C GLY A 152 -24.70 21.10 18.93
N LEU A 153 -24.15 20.50 17.88
CA LEU A 153 -24.86 19.49 17.10
C LEU A 153 -25.01 18.24 17.98
N GLN A 154 -26.25 17.93 18.38
CA GLN A 154 -26.58 16.65 19.01
C GLN A 154 -25.99 15.50 18.19
N ALA A 155 -25.51 14.46 18.90
CA ALA A 155 -24.99 13.19 18.40
C ALA A 155 -24.60 13.21 16.91
N LEU A 156 -23.30 13.37 16.62
CA LEU A 156 -22.74 13.30 15.28
C LEU A 156 -23.33 12.12 14.49
N ASP A 157 -24.21 12.41 13.53
CA ASP A 157 -24.81 11.38 12.72
C ASP A 157 -23.78 10.75 11.75
N ALA A 158 -24.00 9.50 11.35
CA ALA A 158 -23.08 8.80 10.45
C ALA A 158 -22.82 9.56 9.14
N PRO A 159 -23.80 10.23 8.50
CA PRO A 159 -23.56 11.10 7.34
C PRO A 159 -22.58 12.26 7.60
N ALA A 160 -22.70 12.96 8.74
CA ALA A 160 -21.80 14.06 9.11
C ALA A 160 -20.38 13.57 9.34
N VAL A 161 -20.21 12.45 10.06
CA VAL A 161 -18.89 11.83 10.28
C VAL A 161 -18.26 11.44 8.94
N ARG A 162 -19.00 10.77 8.04
CA ARG A 162 -18.48 10.42 6.70
C ARG A 162 -18.07 11.66 5.91
N THR A 163 -18.85 12.72 5.97
CA THR A 163 -18.54 13.98 5.28
C THR A 163 -17.28 14.63 5.83
N ALA A 164 -17.14 14.70 7.16
CA ALA A 164 -15.95 15.21 7.82
C ALA A 164 -14.70 14.40 7.46
N VAL A 165 -14.77 13.06 7.53
CA VAL A 165 -13.66 12.17 7.17
C VAL A 165 -13.26 12.34 5.70
N ARG A 166 -14.23 12.37 4.77
CA ARG A 166 -13.93 12.61 3.33
C ARG A 166 -13.25 13.94 3.10
N GLN A 167 -13.68 14.99 3.80
CA GLN A 167 -13.06 16.30 3.68
C GLN A 167 -11.63 16.26 4.22
N VAL A 168 -11.39 15.68 5.39
CA VAL A 168 -10.03 15.58 5.95
C VAL A 168 -9.11 14.77 5.04
N VAL A 169 -9.56 13.63 4.53
CA VAL A 169 -8.77 12.82 3.59
C VAL A 169 -8.46 13.60 2.31
N ARG A 170 -9.42 14.38 1.81
CA ARG A 170 -9.19 15.28 0.66
C ARG A 170 -8.13 16.32 1.01
N ASP A 171 -8.25 16.97 2.16
CA ASP A 171 -7.35 18.03 2.62
C ASP A 171 -5.91 17.49 2.78
N VAL A 172 -5.73 16.33 3.41
CA VAL A 172 -4.43 15.66 3.58
C VAL A 172 -3.81 15.31 2.23
N ARG A 173 -4.62 14.86 1.25
CA ARG A 173 -4.14 14.50 -0.09
C ARG A 173 -3.73 15.72 -0.91
N THR A 174 -4.44 16.85 -0.74
CA THR A 174 -4.14 18.09 -1.47
C THR A 174 -3.10 18.95 -0.76
N ALA A 175 -2.89 18.74 0.54
CA ALA A 175 -1.83 19.39 1.27
C ALA A 175 -0.48 18.97 0.66
N PRO A 176 0.43 19.92 0.39
CA PRO A 176 1.80 19.59 0.02
C PRO A 176 2.32 18.52 0.97
N PRO A 177 3.12 17.55 0.50
CA PRO A 177 3.90 16.73 1.43
C PRO A 177 4.59 17.72 2.37
N PRO A 178 4.60 17.46 3.69
CA PRO A 178 5.34 18.31 4.60
C PRO A 178 6.71 18.52 3.98
N ALA A 179 7.16 19.78 3.89
CA ALA A 179 8.52 20.06 3.49
C ALA A 179 9.40 19.06 4.25
N PRO A 180 10.37 18.39 3.60
CA PRO A 180 11.24 17.47 4.30
C PRO A 180 11.65 18.21 5.55
N ALA A 181 11.22 17.71 6.71
CA ALA A 181 11.52 18.36 7.96
C ALA A 181 13.02 18.62 7.86
N GLU A 182 13.46 19.86 8.12
CA GLU A 182 14.88 20.07 8.38
C GLU A 182 15.30 18.90 9.24
N PRO A 183 16.26 18.08 8.75
CA PRO A 183 16.47 16.75 9.28
C PRO A 183 16.52 16.91 10.78
N PRO A 184 15.73 16.13 11.55
CA PRO A 184 15.64 16.31 12.97
C PRO A 184 17.06 16.48 13.47
N ALA A 185 17.33 17.60 14.15
CA ALA A 185 18.62 17.89 14.77
C ALA A 185 18.86 16.93 15.96
N GLU A 186 18.38 15.68 15.84
CA GLU A 186 18.77 14.57 16.67
C GLU A 186 20.11 14.07 16.13
N PRO A 187 21.23 14.42 16.77
CA PRO A 187 22.55 13.99 16.34
C PRO A 187 22.65 12.46 16.24
N ALA A 188 21.81 11.73 16.98
CA ALA A 188 21.70 10.27 16.89
C ALA A 188 21.22 9.78 15.52
N VAL A 189 20.19 10.40 14.93
CA VAL A 189 19.67 10.01 13.60
C VAL A 189 20.65 10.39 12.50
N ALA A 190 21.31 11.55 12.63
CA ALA A 190 22.38 11.94 11.72
C ALA A 190 23.59 10.98 11.80
N ALA A 191 24.00 10.58 13.01
CA ALA A 191 25.06 9.61 13.21
C ALA A 191 24.68 8.23 12.65
N LEU A 192 23.45 7.77 12.84
CA LEU A 192 22.96 6.52 12.25
C LEU A 192 23.00 6.55 10.72
N ARG A 193 22.60 7.66 10.09
CA ARG A 193 22.69 7.80 8.63
C ARG A 193 24.14 7.79 8.15
N ALA A 194 25.04 8.48 8.85
CA ALA A 194 26.47 8.46 8.52
C ALA A 194 27.03 7.03 8.61
N VAL A 195 26.70 6.27 9.66
CA VAL A 195 27.09 4.87 9.78
C VAL A 195 26.54 4.01 8.64
N VAL A 196 25.28 4.22 8.23
CA VAL A 196 24.69 3.51 7.09
C VAL A 196 25.37 3.87 5.77
N ASP A 197 25.73 5.14 5.58
CA ASP A 197 26.45 5.60 4.39
C ASP A 197 27.89 5.06 4.37
N ASP A 198 28.58 5.02 5.51
CA ASP A 198 29.91 4.42 5.66
C ASP A 198 29.87 2.91 5.38
N LEU A 199 28.85 2.22 5.90
CA LEU A 199 28.64 0.80 5.65
C LEU A 199 28.37 0.51 4.18
N ALA A 200 27.55 1.34 3.52
CA ALA A 200 27.34 1.24 2.09
C ALA A 200 28.64 1.51 1.31
N ALA A 201 29.47 2.48 1.72
CA ALA A 201 30.76 2.73 1.08
C ALA A 201 31.70 1.51 1.23
N CYS A 202 31.77 0.89 2.41
CA CYS A 202 32.52 -0.34 2.63
C CYS A 202 32.00 -1.51 1.77
N SER A 203 30.69 -1.71 1.70
CA SER A 203 30.09 -2.76 0.84
C SER A 203 30.34 -2.52 -0.65
N HIS A 204 30.45 -1.26 -1.09
CA HIS A 204 30.84 -0.95 -2.47
C HIS A 204 32.30 -1.36 -2.74
N GLN A 205 33.22 -1.03 -1.84
CA GLN A 205 34.63 -1.43 -1.94
C GLN A 205 34.79 -2.95 -1.94
N LEU A 206 34.05 -3.65 -1.07
CA LEU A 206 34.01 -5.11 -1.07
C LEU A 206 33.51 -5.63 -2.43
N GLY A 207 32.45 -5.03 -2.98
CA GLY A 207 31.90 -5.39 -4.28
C GLY A 207 32.86 -5.21 -5.45
N GLU A 208 33.70 -4.17 -5.42
CA GLU A 208 34.77 -3.97 -6.41
C GLU A 208 35.80 -5.11 -6.34
N LEU A 209 36.20 -5.54 -5.14
CA LEU A 209 37.07 -6.71 -4.96
C LEU A 209 36.41 -7.99 -5.46
N MET A 210 35.10 -8.17 -5.21
CA MET A 210 34.35 -9.30 -5.76
C MET A 210 34.30 -9.26 -7.29
N LEU A 211 34.30 -8.09 -7.91
CA LEU A 211 34.31 -7.93 -9.38
C LEU A 211 35.67 -8.21 -10.01
N GLU A 212 36.77 -8.00 -9.29
CA GLU A 212 38.10 -8.41 -9.74
C GLU A 212 38.19 -9.94 -9.88
N VAL A 213 37.53 -10.67 -8.99
CA VAL A 213 37.56 -12.15 -8.94
C VAL A 213 36.43 -12.77 -9.78
N ALA A 214 35.23 -12.19 -9.76
CA ALA A 214 34.08 -12.61 -10.55
C ALA A 214 33.56 -11.44 -11.42
N PRO A 215 34.08 -11.27 -12.65
CA PRO A 215 33.78 -10.12 -13.49
C PRO A 215 32.30 -9.96 -13.86
N ALA A 216 31.92 -8.74 -14.28
CA ALA A 216 30.54 -8.34 -14.58
C ALA A 216 29.80 -9.20 -15.63
N TYR A 217 30.53 -9.87 -16.53
CA TYR A 217 29.92 -10.72 -17.55
C TYR A 217 29.45 -12.08 -17.03
N LEU A 218 29.83 -12.45 -15.80
CA LEU A 218 29.38 -13.67 -15.15
C LEU A 218 28.02 -13.47 -14.48
N SER A 219 27.15 -14.47 -14.62
CA SER A 219 25.90 -14.53 -13.85
C SER A 219 26.18 -14.74 -12.36
N ASP A 220 25.18 -14.46 -11.51
CA ASP A 220 25.32 -14.67 -10.06
C ASP A 220 25.56 -16.14 -9.69
N THR A 221 25.03 -17.09 -10.46
CA THR A 221 25.27 -18.52 -10.24
C THR A 221 26.72 -18.88 -10.56
N GLU A 222 27.27 -18.39 -11.68
CA GLU A 222 28.67 -18.63 -12.04
C GLU A 222 29.63 -17.90 -11.09
N ALA A 223 29.26 -16.69 -10.67
CA ALA A 223 30.03 -15.93 -9.69
C ALA A 223 30.01 -16.59 -8.31
N ALA A 224 28.91 -17.25 -7.90
CA ALA A 224 28.81 -17.92 -6.61
C ALA A 224 29.87 -19.01 -6.44
N ASP A 225 30.08 -19.84 -7.47
CA ASP A 225 31.07 -20.91 -7.44
C ASP A 225 32.51 -20.37 -7.31
N ILE A 226 32.80 -19.25 -7.97
CA ILE A 226 34.11 -18.60 -7.95
C ILE A 226 34.35 -17.85 -6.63
N LEU A 227 33.33 -17.18 -6.11
CA LEU A 227 33.44 -16.36 -4.90
C LEU A 227 33.35 -17.15 -3.60
N ALA A 228 32.83 -18.38 -3.62
CA ALA A 228 32.67 -19.21 -2.43
C ALA A 228 33.98 -19.35 -1.62
N LEU A 229 35.09 -19.67 -2.30
CA LEU A 229 36.40 -19.83 -1.65
C LEU A 229 36.93 -18.51 -1.09
N LEU A 230 36.84 -17.43 -1.87
CA LEU A 230 37.29 -16.11 -1.43
C LEU A 230 36.51 -15.63 -0.20
N CYS A 231 35.18 -15.80 -0.21
CA CYS A 231 34.30 -15.42 0.89
C CYS A 231 34.63 -16.21 2.17
N GLU A 232 34.92 -17.51 2.05
CA GLU A 232 35.37 -18.34 3.17
C GLU A 232 36.71 -17.84 3.75
N GLU A 233 37.68 -17.50 2.91
CA GLU A 233 39.00 -17.02 3.33
C GLU A 233 38.94 -15.67 4.08
N ILE A 234 38.05 -14.77 3.66
CA ILE A 234 37.88 -13.46 4.30
C ILE A 234 36.85 -13.46 5.43
N GLY A 235 36.21 -14.62 5.70
CA GLY A 235 35.18 -14.77 6.73
C GLY A 235 33.87 -14.05 6.41
N GLU A 236 33.59 -13.79 5.14
CA GLU A 236 32.34 -13.15 4.69
C GLU A 236 31.32 -14.19 4.22
N PRO A 237 30.03 -14.05 4.55
CA PRO A 237 28.99 -14.91 3.98
C PRO A 237 28.92 -14.75 2.46
N LEU A 238 28.80 -15.86 1.72
CA LEU A 238 28.69 -15.83 0.25
C LEU A 238 27.53 -14.95 -0.24
N GLU A 239 26.40 -14.95 0.47
CA GLU A 239 25.26 -14.10 0.16
C GLU A 239 25.60 -12.60 0.27
N HIS A 240 26.44 -12.22 1.25
CA HIS A 240 26.93 -10.86 1.38
C HIS A 240 27.91 -10.51 0.26
N GLY A 241 28.84 -11.40 -0.09
CA GLY A 241 29.74 -11.22 -1.24
C GLY A 241 29.01 -10.98 -2.56
N LEU A 242 27.98 -11.79 -2.85
CA LEU A 242 27.13 -11.64 -4.05
C LEU A 242 26.28 -10.35 -4.01
N ALA A 243 25.79 -9.96 -2.84
CA ALA A 243 25.08 -8.69 -2.66
C ALA A 243 25.99 -7.48 -2.90
N ALA A 244 27.20 -7.49 -2.34
CA ALA A 244 28.22 -6.47 -2.53
C ALA A 244 28.61 -6.33 -4.01
N ARG A 245 28.84 -7.47 -4.70
CA ARG A 245 29.13 -7.50 -6.14
C ARG A 245 28.01 -6.85 -6.97
N ARG A 246 26.75 -7.20 -6.74
CA ARG A 246 25.60 -6.58 -7.43
C ARG A 246 25.50 -5.09 -7.14
N TYR A 247 25.78 -4.69 -5.90
CA TYR A 247 25.78 -3.28 -5.52
C TYR A 247 26.88 -2.49 -6.23
N ALA A 248 28.09 -3.02 -6.35
CA ALA A 248 29.17 -2.39 -7.11
C ALA A 248 28.81 -2.23 -8.60
N LEU A 249 28.19 -3.24 -9.21
CA LEU A 249 27.75 -3.19 -10.61
C LEU A 249 26.68 -2.14 -10.90
N THR A 250 25.74 -1.95 -9.99
CA THR A 250 24.50 -1.21 -10.27
C THR A 250 24.40 0.12 -9.53
N GLY A 251 25.16 0.29 -8.45
CA GLY A 251 24.97 1.37 -7.49
C GLY A 251 23.64 1.32 -6.74
N ASP A 252 22.81 0.29 -6.92
CA ASP A 252 21.51 0.17 -6.25
C ASP A 252 21.67 -0.44 -4.85
N ARG A 253 21.54 0.41 -3.82
CA ARG A 253 21.64 0.02 -2.40
C ARG A 253 20.68 -1.09 -2.01
N ARG A 254 19.58 -1.30 -2.75
CA ARG A 254 18.62 -2.38 -2.48
C ARG A 254 19.24 -3.77 -2.66
N ALA A 255 20.35 -3.89 -3.39
CA ALA A 255 21.08 -5.14 -3.52
C ALA A 255 21.65 -5.66 -2.18
N LEU A 256 21.87 -4.77 -1.19
CA LEU A 256 22.40 -5.08 0.14
C LEU A 256 21.32 -5.43 1.18
N ASN A 257 20.03 -5.33 0.81
CA ASN A 257 18.94 -5.54 1.76
C ASN A 257 18.92 -7.00 2.25
N GLY A 258 18.97 -7.17 3.57
CA GLY A 258 18.92 -8.50 4.21
C GLY A 258 20.28 -9.18 4.37
N THR A 259 21.38 -8.52 3.97
CA THR A 259 22.76 -9.01 4.24
C THR A 259 23.54 -8.07 5.15
N VAL A 260 23.37 -6.75 5.00
CA VAL A 260 24.12 -5.73 5.77
C VAL A 260 23.25 -4.58 6.28
N LEU A 261 22.18 -4.26 5.52
CA LEU A 261 21.18 -3.22 5.81
C LEU A 261 19.78 -3.87 5.96
#